data_AF-A0A1I1E6V2-F1
#
_entry.id   AF-A0A1I1E6V2-F1
#
_cell.length_a   1.000
_cell.length_b   1.000
_cell.length_c   1.000
_cell.angle_alpha   90.00
_cell.angle_beta   90.00
_cell.angle_gamma   90.00
#
_symmetry.space_group_name_H-M   'P 1'
#
loop_
_entity.id
_entity.type
_entity.pdbx_description
1 polymer ?
#
loop_
_entity_poly.entity_id
_entity_poly.type
_entity_poly.pdbx_seq_one_letter_code
_entity_poly.pdbx_strand_id
1 'polypeptide(L)'
;MAEIYVKSSNDIQEVINNLRRLNTEFRNKANDINTEQTNLTTKWRGDASTSFQENFRKEYPNFESFATTIDEYVEGLTQILDEYNRTEDMNKQIASN
;
A
#
# COMPACT_ATOMS: atom_id res chain seq x y z
N MET A 1 -22.32 13.50 0.96
CA MET A 1 -21.10 13.52 0.14
C MET A 1 -20.01 14.09 1.03
N ALA A 2 -19.15 13.25 1.61
CA ALA A 2 -18.06 13.75 2.44
C ALA A 2 -16.94 14.19 1.49
N GLU A 3 -16.81 15.50 1.27
CA GLU A 3 -15.63 16.07 0.63
C GLU A 3 -14.44 15.83 1.56
N ILE A 4 -13.37 15.23 1.02
CA ILE A 4 -12.10 15.10 1.74
C ILE A 4 -11.46 16.49 1.72
N TYR A 5 -11.66 17.24 2.80
CA TYR A 5 -11.04 18.54 3.01
C TYR A 5 -9.57 18.31 3.38
N VAL A 6 -8.63 18.64 2.48
CA VAL A 6 -7.21 18.71 2.82
C VAL A 6 -7.01 19.97 3.66
N LYS A 7 -6.91 19.82 4.99
CA LYS A 7 -6.87 20.93 5.94
C LYS A 7 -5.45 21.49 6.11
N SER A 8 -4.41 20.68 5.90
CA SER A 8 -2.99 21.08 5.94
C SER A 8 -2.03 20.00 5.39
N SER A 9 -0.78 20.36 5.07
CA SER A 9 0.32 19.43 4.72
C SER A 9 0.49 18.27 5.73
N ASN A 10 0.14 18.50 7.01
CA ASN A 10 0.20 17.48 8.05
C ASN A 10 -0.81 16.34 7.85
N ASP A 11 -1.99 16.63 7.29
CA ASP A 11 -3.02 15.61 7.07
C ASP A 11 -2.61 14.64 5.96
N ILE A 12 -1.98 15.17 4.88
CA ILE A 12 -1.42 14.34 3.80
C ILE A 12 -0.29 13.46 4.34
N GLN A 13 0.58 14.03 5.18
CA GLN A 13 1.67 13.30 5.80
C GLN A 13 1.17 12.14 6.69
N GLU A 14 0.10 12.35 7.45
CA GLU A 14 -0.52 11.31 8.27
C GLU A 14 -1.12 10.19 7.40
N VAL A 15 -1.81 10.54 6.32
CA VAL A 15 -2.36 9.57 5.35
C VAL A 15 -1.24 8.75 4.72
N ILE A 16 -0.15 9.37 4.27
CA ILE A 16 1.04 8.68 3.74
C ILE A 16 1.58 7.67 4.75
N ASN A 17 1.75 8.08 6.00
CA ASN A 17 2.30 7.22 7.06
C ASN A 17 1.37 6.03 7.35
N ASN A 18 0.06 6.28 7.40
CA ASN A 18 -0.94 5.22 7.60
C ASN A 18 -0.96 4.23 6.44
N LEU A 19 -0.91 4.70 5.20
CA LEU A 19 -0.87 3.84 4.02
C LEU A 19 0.39 2.96 4.00
N ARG A 20 1.57 3.52 4.30
CA ARG A 20 2.82 2.76 4.40
C ARG A 20 2.75 1.67 5.47
N ARG A 21 2.18 1.99 6.63
CA ARG A 21 1.99 1.03 7.73
C ARG A 21 1.06 -0.11 7.29
N LEU A 22 -0.12 0.24 6.77
CA LEU A 22 -1.11 -0.74 6.32
C LEU A 22 -0.57 -1.62 5.17
N ASN A 23 0.19 -1.05 4.24
CA ASN A 23 0.78 -1.82 3.14
C ASN A 23 1.84 -2.82 3.63
N THR A 24 2.63 -2.42 4.63
CA THR A 24 3.57 -3.34 5.31
C THR A 24 2.82 -4.47 6.02
N GLU A 25 1.76 -4.16 6.77
CA GLU A 25 0.92 -5.16 7.43
C GLU A 25 0.27 -6.12 6.41
N PHE A 26 -0.19 -5.58 5.29
CA PHE A 26 -0.76 -6.36 4.20
C PHE A 26 0.25 -7.34 3.59
N ARG A 27 1.48 -6.89 3.28
CA ARG A 27 2.56 -7.76 2.79
C ARG A 27 2.89 -8.88 3.76
N ASN A 28 2.95 -8.58 5.05
CA ASN A 28 3.18 -9.60 6.08
C ASN A 28 2.06 -10.65 6.07
N LYS A 29 0.80 -10.22 6.04
CA LYS A 29 -0.34 -11.16 5.94
C LYS A 29 -0.34 -11.98 4.66
N ALA A 30 0.04 -11.38 3.52
CA ALA A 30 0.17 -12.12 2.27
C ALA A 30 1.23 -13.22 2.37
N ASN A 31 2.38 -12.91 2.99
CA ASN A 31 3.42 -13.90 3.27
C ASN A 31 2.94 -14.99 4.24
N ASP A 32 2.21 -14.63 5.30
CA ASP A 32 1.63 -15.60 6.24
C ASP A 32 0.68 -16.57 5.51
N ILE A 33 -0.17 -16.06 4.61
CA ILE A 33 -1.04 -16.88 3.77
C ILE A 33 -0.23 -17.85 2.91
N ASN A 34 0.87 -17.41 2.30
CA ASN A 34 1.74 -18.28 1.51
C ASN A 34 2.41 -19.38 2.36
N THR A 35 2.85 -19.04 3.57
CA THR A 35 3.41 -20.00 4.52
C THR A 35 2.37 -21.04 4.94
N GLU A 36 1.17 -20.61 5.32
CA GLU A 36 0.08 -21.52 5.68
C GLU A 36 -0.36 -22.40 4.49
N GLN A 37 -0.39 -21.83 3.28
CA GLN A 37 -0.67 -22.58 2.07
C GLN A 37 0.38 -23.67 1.84
N THR A 38 1.66 -23.35 1.98
CA THR A 38 2.75 -24.32 1.87
C THR A 38 2.65 -25.41 2.95
N ASN A 39 2.29 -25.04 4.18
CA ASN A 39 2.10 -26.01 5.26
C ASN A 39 0.90 -26.94 4.99
N LEU A 40 -0.20 -26.41 4.46
CA LEU A 40 -1.41 -27.19 4.17
C LEU A 40 -1.15 -28.27 3.13
N THR A 41 -0.36 -27.97 2.10
CA THR A 41 -0.09 -28.88 0.98
C THR A 41 0.82 -30.05 1.36
N THR A 42 1.65 -29.88 2.40
CA THR A 42 2.42 -31.00 2.96
C THR A 42 1.52 -32.04 3.64
N LYS A 43 0.38 -31.61 4.20
CA LYS A 43 -0.57 -32.44 4.97
C LYS A 43 -1.71 -32.98 4.10
N TRP A 44 -2.05 -32.30 3.01
CA TRP A 44 -3.15 -32.66 2.13
C TRP A 44 -2.62 -32.99 0.72
N ARG A 45 -2.65 -34.28 0.36
CA ARG A 45 -2.21 -34.79 -0.96
C ARG A 45 -3.39 -35.26 -1.80
N GLY A 46 -3.25 -35.19 -3.12
CA GLY A 46 -4.23 -35.65 -4.11
C GLY A 46 -4.60 -34.55 -5.12
N ASP A 47 -5.36 -34.92 -6.14
CA ASP A 47 -5.68 -34.04 -7.29
C ASP A 47 -6.36 -32.73 -6.89
N ALA A 48 -7.20 -32.77 -5.85
CA ALA A 48 -7.84 -31.59 -5.29
C ALA A 48 -6.82 -30.60 -4.68
N SER A 49 -5.78 -31.11 -4.00
CA SER A 49 -4.71 -30.29 -3.43
C SER A 49 -3.84 -29.69 -4.54
N THR A 50 -3.53 -30.47 -5.57
CA THR A 50 -2.80 -29.98 -6.76
C THR A 50 -3.56 -28.84 -7.44
N SER A 51 -4.86 -29.00 -7.68
CA SER A 51 -5.68 -27.97 -8.31
C SER A 51 -5.76 -26.69 -7.47
N PHE A 52 -5.89 -26.82 -6.15
CA PHE A 52 -5.84 -25.67 -5.24
C PHE A 52 -4.49 -24.95 -5.29
N GLN A 53 -3.38 -25.70 -5.26
CA GLN A 53 -2.02 -25.13 -5.35
C GLN A 53 -1.80 -24.35 -6.65
N GLU A 54 -2.26 -24.89 -7.77
CA GLU A 54 -2.15 -24.24 -9.06
C GLU A 54 -2.95 -22.93 -9.12
N ASN A 55 -4.17 -22.93 -8.59
CA ASN A 55 -4.99 -21.72 -8.54
C ASN A 55 -4.39 -20.68 -7.59
N PHE A 56 -3.97 -21.10 -6.39
CA PHE A 56 -3.29 -20.21 -5.45
C PHE A 56 -2.04 -19.56 -6.06
N ARG A 57 -1.21 -20.35 -6.77
CA ARG A 57 0.00 -19.83 -7.42
C ARG A 57 -0.30 -18.79 -8.52
N LYS A 58 -1.46 -18.90 -9.19
CA LYS A 58 -1.89 -17.90 -10.19
C LYS A 58 -2.38 -16.61 -9.53
N GLU A 59 -3.01 -16.72 -8.37
CA GLU A 59 -3.61 -15.59 -7.67
C GLU A 59 -2.65 -14.87 -6.72
N TYR A 60 -1.68 -15.58 -6.15
CA TYR A 60 -0.71 -15.01 -5.19
C TYR A 60 0.02 -13.75 -5.71
N PRO A 61 0.45 -13.67 -6.99
CA PRO A 61 1.05 -12.45 -7.53
C PRO A 61 0.15 -11.20 -7.43
N ASN A 62 -1.18 -11.35 -7.37
CA ASN A 62 -2.10 -10.23 -7.24
C ASN A 62 -1.93 -9.49 -5.90
N PHE A 63 -1.51 -10.18 -4.84
CA PHE A 63 -1.18 -9.53 -3.56
C PHE A 63 0.01 -8.58 -3.75
N GLU A 64 1.08 -9.05 -4.41
CA GLU A 64 2.24 -8.19 -4.68
C GLU A 64 1.85 -7.02 -5.59
N SER A 65 1.10 -7.27 -6.68
CA SER A 65 0.61 -6.20 -7.56
C SER A 65 -0.19 -5.14 -6.82
N PHE A 66 -1.10 -5.56 -5.92
CA PHE A 66 -1.85 -4.62 -5.08
C PHE A 66 -0.92 -3.80 -4.18
N ALA A 67 0.04 -4.44 -3.51
CA ALA A 67 0.99 -3.76 -2.63
C ALA A 67 1.87 -2.76 -3.40
N THR A 68 2.31 -3.11 -4.62
CA THR A 68 3.04 -2.19 -5.51
C THR A 68 2.19 -0.98 -5.88
N THR A 69 0.92 -1.17 -6.27
CA THR A 69 0.02 -0.05 -6.59
C THR A 69 -0.19 0.89 -5.40
N ILE A 70 -0.22 0.37 -4.17
CA ILE A 70 -0.29 1.22 -2.98
C ILE A 70 0.99 2.03 -2.79
N ASP A 71 2.17 1.46 -3.07
CA ASP A 71 3.43 2.21 -3.01
C ASP A 71 3.49 3.34 -4.05
N GLU A 72 3.06 3.08 -5.29
CA GLU A 72 2.94 4.08 -6.35
C GLU A 72 1.98 5.22 -5.95
N TYR A 73 0.85 4.86 -5.32
CA TYR A 73 -0.10 5.86 -4.82
C TYR A 73 0.51 6.72 -3.70
N VAL A 74 1.26 6.10 -2.78
CA VAL A 74 2.00 6.81 -1.72
C VAL A 74 3.06 7.75 -2.30
N GLU A 75 3.73 7.35 -3.38
CA GLU A 75 4.69 8.21 -4.09
C GLU A 75 3.98 9.44 -4.67
N GLY A 76 2.85 9.26 -5.34
CA GLY A 76 2.05 10.38 -5.84
C GLY A 76 1.61 11.36 -4.75
N LEU A 77 1.15 10.85 -3.60
CA LEU A 77 0.81 11.69 -2.45
C LEU A 77 2.03 12.46 -1.89
N THR A 78 3.21 11.83 -1.90
CA THR A 78 4.45 12.47 -1.44
C THR A 78 4.85 13.62 -2.36
N GLN A 79 4.77 13.42 -3.69
CA GLN A 79 5.04 14.47 -4.67
C GLN A 79 4.07 15.66 -4.51
N ILE A 80 2.79 15.38 -4.28
CA ILE A 80 1.79 16.43 -4.01
C ILE A 80 2.17 17.21 -2.75
N LEU A 81 2.52 16.53 -1.66
CA LEU A 81 2.93 17.16 -0.40
C LEU A 81 4.16 18.08 -0.58
N ASP A 82 5.16 17.62 -1.32
CA ASP A 82 6.37 18.39 -1.58
C ASP A 82 6.08 19.68 -2.37
N GLU A 83 5.22 19.61 -3.39
CA GLU A 83 4.83 20.77 -4.19
C GLU A 83 4.00 21.79 -3.38
N TYR A 84 3.11 21.29 -2.50
CA TYR A 84 2.37 22.14 -1.57
C TYR A 84 3.32 22.90 -0.63
N ASN A 85 4.26 22.21 0.00
CA ASN A 85 5.22 22.82 0.93
C ASN A 85 6.11 23.86 0.22
N ARG A 86 6.60 23.53 -0.98
CA ARG A 86 7.39 24.47 -1.80
C ARG A 86 6.62 25.75 -2.12
N THR A 87 5.35 25.62 -2.51
CA THR A 87 4.50 26.76 -2.84
C THR A 87 4.24 27.63 -1.60
N GLU A 88 4.01 27.01 -0.44
CA GLU A 88 3.81 27.71 0.82
C GLU A 88 5.06 28.50 1.24
N ASP A 89 6.24 27.91 1.12
CA ASP A 89 7.51 28.58 1.43
C ASP A 89 7.80 29.76 0.50
N MET A 90 7.51 29.61 -0.81
CA MET A 90 7.62 30.72 -1.76
C MET A 90 6.68 31.87 -1.40
N ASN A 91 5.44 31.58 -1.02
CA ASN A 91 4.47 32.61 -0.62
C ASN A 91 4.90 33.33 0.66
N LYS A 92 5.45 32.61 1.65
CA LYS A 92 6.02 33.20 2.88
C LYS A 92 7.20 34.12 2.56
N GLN A 93 8.08 33.72 1.65
CA GLN A 93 9.20 34.55 1.21
C GLN A 93 8.75 35.83 0.51
N ILE A 94 7.74 35.75 -0.37
CA ILE A 94 7.17 36.94 -1.02
C ILE A 94 6.51 37.87 0.00
N ALA A 95 5.71 37.33 0.93
CA ALA A 95 5.02 38.13 1.95
C ALA A 95 5.95 38.75 3.01
N SER A 96 7.18 38.22 3.16
CA SER A 96 8.19 38.75 4.08
C SER A 96 9.08 39.83 3.46
N ASN A 97 8.95 40.07 2.14
CA ASN A 97 9.62 41.13 1.39
C ASN A 97 8.67 42.30 1.11
#